data_AF-A0A530BMX5-F1
#
_entry.id   AF-A0A530BMX5-F1
#
_cell.length_a   1.000
_cell.length_b   1.000
_cell.length_c   1.000
_cell.angle_alpha   90.00
_cell.angle_beta   90.00
_cell.angle_gamma   90.00
#
_symmetry.space_group_name_H-M   'P 1'
#
loop_
_entity.id
_entity.type
_entity.pdbx_description
1 polymer ?
#
loop_
_entity_poly.entity_id
_entity_poly.type
_entity_poly.pdbx_seq_one_letter_code
_entity_poly.pdbx_strand_id
1 'polypeptide(L)'
;ILRTKDDRHHLIIGPTRSGKGAGYVIPNALMHEGSMIVTDLKGEIFKATAGYRRRNGSQVFLFAPGAERTNRYNPLDFIRQERGNRTTDIQNTASILVPENTESENSVWQATAQQVMAGAISYVLESPFYNGRRNLGEVNSFFN
;
A
#
# COMPACT_ATOMS: atom_id res chain seq x y z
N ILE A 1 27.86 4.70 8.89
CA ILE A 1 26.40 4.51 8.66
C ILE A 1 25.73 4.51 10.01
N LEU A 2 24.71 5.35 10.23
CA LEU A 2 23.90 5.32 11.45
C LEU A 2 22.96 4.11 11.38
N ARG A 3 23.37 2.99 11.98
CA ARG A 3 22.62 1.73 12.02
C ARG A 3 22.66 1.16 13.45
N THR A 4 21.51 0.72 13.94
CA THR A 4 21.40 -0.08 15.16
C THR A 4 21.24 -1.55 14.77
N LYS A 5 21.53 -2.47 15.69
CA LYS A 5 21.30 -3.91 15.51
C LYS A 5 20.12 -4.34 16.38
N ASP A 6 18.99 -3.66 16.26
CA ASP A 6 17.74 -3.99 16.94
C ASP A 6 16.53 -3.69 16.04
N ASP A 7 15.35 -4.11 16.49
CA ASP A 7 14.10 -4.00 15.74
C ASP A 7 13.29 -2.76 16.13
N ARG A 8 13.90 -1.77 16.79
CA ARG A 8 13.17 -0.58 17.26
C ARG A 8 12.95 0.40 16.12
N HIS A 9 11.86 1.15 16.22
CA HIS A 9 11.58 2.24 15.29
C HIS A 9 12.54 3.40 15.51
N HIS A 10 12.94 4.05 14.42
CA HIS A 10 13.82 5.22 14.43
C HIS A 10 13.08 6.44 13.91
N LEU A 11 13.23 7.56 14.62
CA LEU A 11 12.75 8.87 14.20
C LEU A 11 13.94 9.77 13.90
N ILE A 12 13.95 10.38 12.71
CA ILE A 12 15.00 11.31 12.29
C ILE A 12 14.40 12.65 11.96
N ILE A 13 14.82 13.65 12.71
CA ILE A 13 14.34 15.02 12.59
C ILE A 13 15.48 15.90 12.08
N GLY A 14 15.14 16.79 11.17
CA GLY A 14 16.05 17.80 10.64
C GLY A 14 15.35 18.69 9.62
N PRO A 15 15.84 19.90 9.35
CA PRO A 15 15.22 20.81 8.38
C PRO A 15 15.37 20.30 6.94
N THR A 16 14.71 20.97 5.99
CA THR A 16 14.93 20.73 4.56
C THR A 16 16.41 20.95 4.22
N ARG A 17 16.97 20.14 3.31
CA ARG A 17 18.40 20.14 2.93
C ARG A 17 19.39 19.76 4.04
N SER A 18 18.94 19.26 5.20
CA SER A 18 19.82 18.77 6.26
C SER A 18 20.52 17.43 5.96
N GLY A 19 20.39 16.91 4.74
CA GLY A 19 21.01 15.65 4.35
C GLY A 19 20.32 14.37 4.82
N LYS A 20 19.12 14.40 5.44
CA LYS A 20 18.41 13.17 5.90
C LYS A 20 18.30 12.08 4.82
N GLY A 21 17.93 12.47 3.60
CA GLY A 21 17.80 11.55 2.47
C GLY A 21 19.14 10.92 2.08
N ALA A 22 20.15 11.75 1.79
CA ALA A 22 21.46 11.31 1.34
C ALA A 22 22.31 10.62 2.43
N GLY A 23 22.23 11.08 3.67
CA GLY A 23 23.04 10.63 4.79
C GLY A 23 22.44 9.47 5.60
N TYR A 24 21.12 9.28 5.54
CA TYR A 24 20.46 8.20 6.27
C TYR A 24 19.61 7.28 5.39
N VAL A 25 18.64 7.83 4.65
CA VAL A 25 17.64 7.01 3.95
C VAL A 25 18.28 6.19 2.82
N ILE A 26 19.03 6.83 1.92
CA ILE A 26 19.67 6.14 0.79
C ILE A 26 20.70 5.10 1.26
N PRO A 27 21.63 5.41 2.20
CA PRO A 27 22.56 4.40 2.70
C PRO A 27 21.86 3.19 3.32
N ASN A 28 20.81 3.39 4.12
CA ASN A 28 20.06 2.28 4.69
C ASN A 28 19.29 1.50 3.61
N ALA A 29 18.73 2.16 2.60
CA ALA A 29 18.05 1.49 1.50
C ALA A 29 18.99 0.65 0.62
N LEU A 30 20.27 1.03 0.50
CA LEU A 30 21.28 0.25 -0.21
C LEU A 30 21.81 -0.93 0.62
N MET A 31 21.96 -0.74 1.93
CA MET A 31 22.63 -1.72 2.82
C MET A 31 21.67 -2.68 3.52
N HIS A 32 20.36 -2.38 3.56
CA HIS A 32 19.37 -3.28 4.14
C HIS A 32 19.15 -4.48 3.21
N GLU A 33 19.47 -5.68 3.70
CA GLU A 33 19.39 -6.93 2.92
C GLU A 33 17.95 -7.46 2.80
N GLY A 34 17.07 -7.07 3.72
CA GLY A 34 15.67 -7.50 3.73
C GLY A 34 14.77 -6.73 2.75
N SER A 35 13.50 -7.11 2.77
CA SER A 35 12.43 -6.43 2.03
C SER A 35 12.15 -5.05 2.61
N MET A 36 11.80 -4.10 1.74
CA MET A 36 11.48 -2.74 2.16
C MET A 36 10.30 -2.16 1.40
N ILE A 37 9.48 -1.39 2.11
CA ILE A 37 8.44 -0.53 1.54
C ILE A 37 8.88 0.91 1.82
N VAL A 38 8.90 1.74 0.78
CA VAL A 38 9.41 3.11 0.86
C VAL A 38 8.38 4.08 0.29
N THR A 39 7.92 5.01 1.13
CA THR A 39 7.14 6.17 0.68
C THR A 39 8.08 7.21 0.09
N ASP A 40 8.17 7.26 -1.24
CA ASP A 40 9.10 8.13 -1.97
C ASP A 40 8.36 9.18 -2.81
N LEU A 41 7.95 10.26 -2.15
CA LEU A 41 7.15 11.33 -2.78
C LEU A 41 7.88 12.04 -3.95
N LYS A 42 9.21 11.98 -4.01
CA LYS A 42 10.02 12.65 -5.04
C LYS A 42 10.66 11.72 -6.06
N GLY A 43 10.61 10.40 -5.83
CA GLY A 43 11.27 9.40 -6.66
C GLY A 43 12.81 9.36 -6.52
N GLU A 44 13.37 10.14 -5.59
CA GLU A 44 14.83 10.25 -5.42
C GLU A 44 15.43 8.96 -4.86
N ILE A 45 14.69 8.29 -3.96
CA ILE A 45 15.15 7.06 -3.31
C ILE A 45 15.11 5.92 -4.34
N PHE A 46 14.01 5.78 -5.08
CA PHE A 46 13.90 4.77 -6.14
C PHE A 46 14.98 4.97 -7.20
N LYS A 47 15.18 6.20 -7.69
CA LYS A 47 16.21 6.52 -8.69
C LYS A 47 17.61 6.16 -8.21
N ALA A 48 17.93 6.43 -6.95
CA ALA A 48 19.25 6.16 -6.37
C ALA A 48 19.49 4.68 -6.07
N THR A 49 18.45 3.91 -5.72
CA THR A 49 18.62 2.59 -5.07
C THR A 49 18.13 1.42 -5.92
N ALA A 50 17.11 1.60 -6.76
CA ALA A 50 16.42 0.48 -7.43
C ALA A 50 17.36 -0.36 -8.30
N GLY A 51 18.26 0.29 -9.05
CA GLY A 51 19.22 -0.40 -9.90
C GLY A 51 20.19 -1.26 -9.10
N TYR A 52 20.71 -0.74 -7.99
CA TYR A 52 21.60 -1.49 -7.10
C TYR A 52 20.86 -2.67 -6.47
N ARG A 53 19.67 -2.44 -5.92
CA ARG A 53 18.89 -3.50 -5.27
C ARG A 53 18.54 -4.63 -6.23
N ARG A 54 18.13 -4.32 -7.48
CA ARG A 54 17.90 -5.35 -8.52
C ARG A 54 19.13 -6.19 -8.82
N ARG A 55 20.29 -5.55 -8.99
CA ARG A 55 21.56 -6.28 -9.26
C ARG A 55 21.97 -7.19 -8.10
N ASN A 56 21.56 -6.85 -6.88
CA ASN A 56 21.80 -7.64 -5.68
C ASN A 56 20.64 -8.59 -5.33
N GLY A 57 19.82 -8.96 -6.33
CA GLY A 57 18.82 -10.03 -6.19
C GLY A 57 17.45 -9.61 -5.65
N SER A 58 17.23 -8.34 -5.29
CA SER A 58 15.89 -7.89 -4.90
C SER A 58 14.96 -7.77 -6.11
N GLN A 59 13.72 -8.20 -5.97
CA GLN A 59 12.64 -7.71 -6.81
C GLN A 59 12.33 -6.26 -6.44
N VAL A 60 12.20 -5.38 -7.44
CA VAL A 60 11.99 -3.95 -7.20
C VAL A 60 10.83 -3.44 -8.04
N PHE A 61 9.77 -3.03 -7.34
CA PHE A 61 8.54 -2.50 -7.91
C PHE A 61 8.42 -0.99 -7.60
N LEU A 62 7.87 -0.23 -8.55
CA LEU A 62 7.50 1.16 -8.40
C LEU A 62 5.98 1.26 -8.48
N PHE A 63 5.31 1.66 -7.40
CA PHE A 63 3.88 1.96 -7.45
C PHE A 63 3.68 3.48 -7.32
N ALA A 64 3.40 4.12 -8.45
CA ALA A 64 3.17 5.55 -8.58
C ALA A 64 1.90 5.78 -9.42
N PRO A 65 0.70 5.65 -8.83
CA PRO A 65 -0.56 5.87 -9.53
C PRO A 65 -0.60 7.23 -10.25
N GLY A 66 -1.02 7.23 -11.51
CA GLY A 66 -1.08 8.43 -12.36
C GLY A 66 0.22 8.76 -13.11
N ALA A 67 1.35 8.13 -12.78
CA ALA A 67 2.57 8.26 -13.57
C ALA A 67 2.55 7.32 -14.78
N GLU A 68 3.20 7.73 -15.89
CA GLU A 68 3.35 6.89 -17.09
C GLU A 68 4.09 5.59 -16.80
N ARG A 69 5.14 5.66 -15.95
CA ARG A 69 5.95 4.51 -15.55
C ARG A 69 5.61 4.07 -14.14
N THR A 70 4.73 3.09 -14.01
CA THR A 70 4.37 2.45 -12.75
C THR A 70 4.11 0.96 -12.93
N ASN A 71 4.45 0.16 -11.93
CA ASN A 71 3.90 -1.18 -11.76
C ASN A 71 2.42 -1.07 -11.33
N ARG A 72 1.68 -2.16 -11.54
CA ARG A 72 0.28 -2.28 -11.14
C ARG A 72 0.19 -3.05 -9.83
N TYR A 73 -0.81 -2.70 -9.02
CA TYR A 73 -1.11 -3.36 -7.76
C TYR A 73 -2.62 -3.48 -7.64
N ASN A 74 -3.11 -4.68 -7.36
CA ASN A 74 -4.51 -4.94 -7.09
C ASN A 74 -4.64 -5.50 -5.67
N PRO A 75 -5.15 -4.73 -4.69
CA PRO A 75 -5.28 -5.22 -3.33
C PRO A 75 -6.27 -6.38 -3.22
N LEU A 76 -7.21 -6.50 -4.16
CA LEU A 76 -8.21 -7.57 -4.16
C LEU A 76 -7.60 -8.95 -4.41
N ASP A 77 -6.41 -9.04 -5.02
CA ASP A 77 -5.71 -10.31 -5.26
C ASP A 77 -5.23 -10.96 -3.95
N PHE A 78 -5.18 -10.19 -2.85
CA PHE A 78 -4.72 -10.65 -1.54
C PHE A 78 -5.85 -11.11 -0.62
N ILE A 79 -7.11 -10.99 -1.06
CA ILE A 79 -8.28 -11.47 -0.30
C ILE A 79 -8.32 -13.00 -0.37
N ARG A 80 -8.21 -13.65 0.79
CA ARG A 80 -8.16 -15.11 0.91
C ARG A 80 -9.50 -15.74 0.53
N GLN A 81 -9.48 -16.97 0.01
CA GLN A 81 -10.68 -17.64 -0.48
C GLN A 81 -11.48 -18.37 0.61
N GLU A 82 -10.83 -18.76 1.71
CA GLU A 82 -11.44 -19.47 2.83
C GLU A 82 -12.50 -18.62 3.53
N ARG A 83 -13.72 -19.14 3.72
CA ARG A 83 -14.89 -18.34 4.15
C ARG A 83 -14.63 -17.40 5.34
N GLY A 84 -14.02 -17.88 6.42
CA GLY A 84 -13.76 -17.05 7.62
C GLY A 84 -12.75 -15.94 7.34
N ASN A 85 -11.65 -16.28 6.69
CA ASN A 85 -10.58 -15.35 6.32
C ASN A 85 -11.04 -14.32 5.28
N ARG A 86 -11.83 -14.75 4.30
CA ARG A 86 -12.35 -13.91 3.21
C ARG A 86 -13.19 -12.75 3.73
N THR A 87 -14.15 -13.04 4.61
CA THR A 87 -15.03 -12.00 5.19
C THR A 87 -14.21 -10.95 5.95
N THR A 88 -13.25 -11.39 6.76
CA THR A 88 -12.35 -10.49 7.49
C THR A 88 -11.47 -9.67 6.55
N ASP A 89 -10.91 -10.27 5.49
CA ASP A 89 -10.08 -9.55 4.52
C ASP A 89 -10.88 -8.50 3.73
N ILE A 90 -12.13 -8.81 3.38
CA ILE A 90 -13.05 -7.87 2.71
C ILE A 90 -13.36 -6.69 3.65
N GLN A 91 -13.69 -6.97 4.91
CA GLN A 91 -13.98 -5.93 5.90
C GLN A 91 -12.76 -5.04 6.16
N ASN A 92 -11.57 -5.63 6.29
CA ASN A 92 -10.31 -4.88 6.44
C ASN A 92 -9.99 -4.04 5.21
N THR A 93 -10.24 -4.57 4.01
CA THR A 93 -10.05 -3.80 2.77
C THR A 93 -11.01 -2.62 2.72
N ALA A 94 -12.28 -2.82 3.07
CA ALA A 94 -13.28 -1.75 3.11
C ALA A 94 -12.93 -0.65 4.12
N SER A 95 -12.42 -1.00 5.31
CA SER A 95 -12.02 0.00 6.32
C SER A 95 -10.77 0.79 5.94
N ILE A 96 -9.85 0.20 5.17
CA ILE A 96 -8.71 0.93 4.58
C ILE A 96 -9.20 1.96 3.54
N LEU A 97 -10.18 1.59 2.72
CA LEU A 97 -10.73 2.45 1.66
C LEU A 97 -11.64 3.55 2.19
N VAL A 98 -12.39 3.27 3.25
CA VAL A 98 -13.29 4.20 3.92
C VAL A 98 -12.80 4.35 5.37
N PRO A 99 -11.78 5.19 5.61
CA PRO A 99 -11.23 5.36 6.95
C PRO A 99 -12.27 6.00 7.88
N GLU A 100 -12.49 5.37 9.03
CA GLU A 100 -13.37 5.90 10.06
C GLU A 100 -12.64 6.97 10.88
N ASN A 101 -13.34 8.06 11.18
CA ASN A 101 -12.92 9.03 12.17
C ASN A 101 -13.89 8.96 13.35
N THR A 102 -13.48 8.23 14.38
CA THR A 102 -14.28 7.92 15.57
C THR A 102 -14.67 9.15 16.40
N GLU A 103 -14.02 10.30 16.18
CA GLU A 103 -14.36 11.56 16.85
C GLU A 103 -15.39 12.40 16.09
N SER A 104 -15.81 11.95 14.90
CA SER A 104 -16.76 12.68 14.07
C SER A 104 -18.21 12.25 14.31
N GLU A 105 -19.14 13.20 14.25
CA GLU A 105 -20.59 12.94 14.19
C GLU A 105 -20.99 12.09 12.96
N ASN A 106 -20.07 11.94 11.99
CA ASN A 106 -20.25 11.17 10.77
C ASN A 106 -19.82 9.70 10.88
N SER A 107 -19.34 9.24 12.04
CA SER A 107 -18.89 7.85 12.25
C SER A 107 -19.94 6.81 11.84
N VAL A 108 -21.22 7.05 12.14
CA VAL A 108 -22.34 6.17 11.72
C VAL A 108 -22.43 6.06 10.18
N TRP A 109 -22.25 7.18 9.47
CA TRP A 109 -22.26 7.18 8.00
C TRP A 109 -21.04 6.49 7.42
N GLN A 110 -19.88 6.63 8.06
CA GLN A 110 -18.65 5.94 7.66
C GLN A 110 -18.74 4.43 7.88
N ALA A 111 -19.26 3.99 9.02
CA ALA A 111 -19.51 2.57 9.29
C ALA A 111 -20.49 1.97 8.26
N THR A 112 -21.55 2.71 7.92
CA THR A 112 -22.49 2.29 6.87
C THR A 112 -21.82 2.21 5.50
N ALA A 113 -21.00 3.21 5.14
CA ALA A 113 -20.24 3.22 3.89
C ALA A 113 -19.24 2.06 3.80
N GLN A 114 -18.58 1.68 4.91
CA GLN A 114 -17.73 0.50 4.97
C GLN A 114 -18.52 -0.79 4.68
N GLN A 115 -19.73 -0.94 5.25
CA GLN A 115 -20.56 -2.13 4.98
C GLN A 115 -20.99 -2.20 3.51
N VAL A 116 -21.38 -1.07 2.92
CA VAL A 116 -21.73 -0.98 1.50
C VAL A 116 -20.51 -1.31 0.62
N MET A 117 -19.34 -0.77 0.95
CA MET A 117 -18.08 -1.05 0.26
C MET A 117 -17.69 -2.54 0.35
N ALA A 118 -17.79 -3.13 1.54
CA ALA A 118 -17.55 -4.55 1.76
C ALA A 118 -18.50 -5.43 0.91
N GLY A 119 -19.79 -5.06 0.87
CA GLY A 119 -20.78 -5.74 0.03
C GLY A 119 -20.43 -5.69 -1.47
N ALA A 120 -20.06 -4.51 -1.98
CA ALA A 120 -19.65 -4.34 -3.38
C ALA A 120 -18.37 -5.13 -3.72
N ILE A 121 -17.36 -5.10 -2.84
CA ILE A 121 -16.14 -5.91 -3.00
C ILE A 121 -16.50 -7.40 -3.04
N SER A 122 -17.32 -7.87 -2.10
CA SER A 122 -17.78 -9.27 -2.06
C SER A 122 -18.46 -9.68 -3.36
N TYR A 123 -19.36 -8.83 -3.86
CA TYR A 123 -20.07 -9.07 -5.12
C TYR A 123 -19.10 -9.16 -6.32
N VAL A 124 -18.17 -8.21 -6.46
CA VAL A 124 -17.18 -8.23 -7.55
C VAL A 124 -16.30 -9.48 -7.49
N LEU A 125 -15.94 -9.93 -6.29
CA LEU A 125 -15.09 -11.10 -6.10
C LEU A 125 -15.81 -12.44 -6.36
N GLU A 126 -17.12 -12.50 -6.21
CA GLU A 126 -17.90 -13.74 -6.29
C GLU A 126 -18.64 -13.89 -7.62
N SER A 127 -19.11 -12.77 -8.18
CA SER A 127 -19.90 -12.78 -9.39
C SER A 127 -19.08 -13.31 -10.59
N PRO A 128 -19.60 -14.28 -11.36
CA PRO A 128 -18.97 -14.74 -12.59
C PRO A 128 -18.78 -13.63 -13.64
N PHE A 129 -19.58 -12.57 -13.58
CA PHE A 129 -19.53 -11.43 -14.50
C PHE A 129 -18.18 -10.70 -14.51
N TYR A 130 -17.47 -10.71 -13.38
CA TYR A 130 -16.18 -10.05 -13.22
C TYR A 130 -14.98 -11.00 -13.35
N ASN A 131 -15.19 -12.23 -13.83
CA ASN A 131 -14.09 -13.19 -13.99
C ASN A 131 -12.98 -12.60 -14.88
N GLY A 132 -11.72 -12.70 -14.44
CA GLY A 132 -10.56 -12.11 -15.11
C GLY A 132 -10.37 -10.60 -14.95
N ARG A 133 -11.28 -9.89 -14.28
CA ARG A 133 -11.21 -8.43 -14.09
C ARG A 133 -11.54 -7.94 -12.68
N ARG A 134 -11.41 -8.78 -11.66
CA ARG A 134 -11.71 -8.43 -10.26
C ARG A 134 -10.73 -7.42 -9.68
N ASN A 135 -11.01 -6.13 -9.80
CA ASN A 135 -10.15 -5.05 -9.31
C ASN A 135 -10.97 -3.88 -8.76
N LEU A 136 -10.31 -2.92 -8.09
CA LEU A 136 -10.98 -1.75 -7.52
C LEU A 136 -11.66 -0.84 -8.56
N GLY A 137 -11.21 -0.88 -9.82
CA GLY A 137 -11.90 -0.18 -10.91
C GLY A 137 -13.30 -0.73 -11.15
N GLU A 138 -13.47 -2.05 -11.12
CA GLU A 138 -14.79 -2.67 -11.22
C GLU A 138 -15.65 -2.38 -9.98
N VAL A 139 -15.05 -2.40 -8.77
CA VAL A 139 -15.76 -2.00 -7.53
C VAL A 139 -16.27 -0.56 -7.65
N ASN A 140 -15.47 0.37 -8.17
CA ASN A 140 -15.91 1.74 -8.40
C ASN A 140 -17.01 1.83 -9.47
N SER A 141 -16.93 1.03 -10.54
CA SER A 141 -17.96 0.99 -11.58
C SER A 141 -19.30 0.44 -11.11
N PHE A 142 -19.33 -0.33 -10.01
CA PHE A 142 -20.58 -0.80 -9.42
C PHE A 142 -21.44 0.34 -8.86
N PHE A 143 -20.83 1.47 -8.47
CA PHE A 143 -21.52 2.61 -7.87
C PHE A 143 -21.85 3.75 -8.84
N ASN A 144 -21.29 3.73 -10.06
CA ASN A 144 -21.45 4.78 -11.08
C ASN A 144 -22.23 4.24 -12.27
#